data_AF-A0A811SS40-F1
#
_entry.id   AF-A0A811SS40-F1
#
_cell.length_a   1.000
_cell.length_b   1.000
_cell.length_c   1.000
_cell.angle_alpha   90.00
_cell.angle_beta   90.00
_cell.angle_gamma   90.00
#
_symmetry.space_group_name_H-M   'P 1'
#
loop_
_entity.id
_entity.type
_entity.pdbx_description
1 polymer ?
#
loop_
_entity_poly.entity_id
_entity_poly.type
_entity_poly.pdbx_seq_one_letter_code
_entity_poly.pdbx_strand_id
1 'polypeptide(L)'
;MDELEDMHQRVMSSSLLAMATLIEILLGVKLQSCDGDSTNTENKNLSKVRSTILSSAEAAFCMHKCFLDVLKSKSSVIRSATYSLLTSYIKHVPHVFDEETMKKLSPTLLGAFHEKDASCHSSMWDAILVFSRKFPEAWSYCNIHKVVLSRFWHFLQNGCYGSKQVSYPFLVQFLDSMPPKAVMGQQFVFDFLHNLWAGRNQRQLSAADSLAFCGAFKQSFLWLLKNASRYFTGDSSDDIPIKLITDVLAKIIWRDYLLLSGDTTSGSVLLSHKTSGLAANMHYPTYYLQDLKKCIIEILNVIADTENHLLNISCQLLLRDCLDIIQQGEKLSKFQNHAEQLVSFFLSLDQIVVCKGEIWPLERLAKPLVEQSLPAIKFMVRSDTQF
;
A
#
# COMPACT_ATOMS: atom_id res chain seq x y z
N MET A 1 22.10 -27.31 3.85
CA MET A 1 20.81 -28.01 3.97
C MET A 1 21.07 -29.47 3.71
N ASP A 2 20.44 -30.35 4.47
CA ASP A 2 20.51 -31.80 4.22
C ASP A 2 19.78 -32.08 2.89
N GLU A 3 20.43 -32.75 1.93
CA GLU A 3 19.86 -33.01 0.60
C GLU A 3 18.51 -33.74 0.69
N LEU A 4 18.35 -34.59 1.70
CA LEU A 4 17.11 -35.29 1.97
C LEU A 4 15.99 -34.35 2.43
N GLU A 5 16.32 -33.34 3.23
CA GLU A 5 15.36 -32.32 3.68
C GLU A 5 14.89 -31.47 2.49
N ASP A 6 15.81 -31.06 1.61
CA ASP A 6 15.48 -30.31 0.40
C ASP A 6 14.56 -31.12 -0.54
N MET A 7 14.88 -32.39 -0.75
CA MET A 7 14.04 -33.29 -1.54
C MET A 7 12.65 -33.43 -0.95
N HIS A 8 12.55 -33.65 0.37
CA HIS A 8 11.28 -33.74 1.07
C HIS A 8 10.46 -32.45 0.89
N GLN A 9 11.09 -31.28 1.06
CA GLN A 9 10.40 -30.00 0.92
C GLN A 9 9.85 -29.78 -0.50
N ARG A 10 10.61 -30.15 -1.54
CA ARG A 10 10.16 -30.07 -2.94
C ARG A 10 9.00 -31.00 -3.25
N VAL A 11 9.04 -32.24 -2.76
CA VAL A 11 7.95 -33.21 -2.95
C VAL A 11 6.68 -32.70 -2.27
N MET A 12 6.78 -32.19 -1.05
CA MET A 12 5.65 -31.63 -0.32
C MET A 12 5.06 -30.40 -1.02
N SER A 13 5.88 -29.41 -1.39
CA SER A 13 5.38 -28.21 -2.07
C SER A 13 4.75 -28.55 -3.43
N SER A 14 5.36 -29.45 -4.21
CA SER A 14 4.82 -29.89 -5.50
C SER A 14 3.48 -30.63 -5.35
N SER A 15 3.34 -31.46 -4.31
CA SER A 15 2.08 -32.17 -4.03
C SER A 15 0.95 -31.21 -3.65
N LEU A 16 1.24 -30.19 -2.84
CA LEU A 16 0.28 -29.15 -2.47
C LEU A 16 -0.15 -28.33 -3.70
N LEU A 17 0.79 -27.94 -4.57
CA LEU A 17 0.49 -27.22 -5.81
C LEU A 17 -0.29 -28.07 -6.81
N ALA A 18 0.03 -29.37 -6.93
CA ALA A 18 -0.71 -30.29 -7.77
C ALA A 18 -2.16 -30.42 -7.28
N MET A 19 -2.38 -30.53 -5.97
CA MET A 19 -3.73 -30.54 -5.39
C MET A 19 -4.47 -29.23 -5.66
N ALA A 20 -3.81 -28.08 -5.49
CA ALA A 20 -4.40 -26.76 -5.77
C ALA A 20 -4.86 -26.67 -7.24
N THR A 21 -3.99 -27.08 -8.16
CA THR A 21 -4.24 -27.08 -9.60
C THR A 21 -5.39 -28.02 -9.97
N LEU A 22 -5.44 -29.24 -9.38
CA LEU A 22 -6.53 -30.17 -9.62
C LEU A 22 -7.88 -29.63 -9.14
N ILE A 23 -7.91 -28.97 -7.97
CA ILE A 23 -9.12 -28.30 -7.46
C ILE A 23 -9.54 -27.18 -8.43
N GLU A 24 -8.62 -26.32 -8.85
CA GLU A 24 -8.91 -25.20 -9.74
C GLU A 24 -9.39 -25.66 -11.12
N ILE A 25 -8.75 -26.67 -11.73
CA ILE A 25 -9.16 -27.18 -13.04
C ILE A 25 -10.48 -27.95 -12.95
N LEU A 26 -10.59 -28.90 -12.02
CA LEU A 26 -11.73 -29.83 -12.03
C LEU A 26 -12.99 -29.21 -11.41
N LEU A 27 -12.84 -28.30 -10.45
CA LEU A 27 -13.97 -27.65 -9.77
C LEU A 27 -14.16 -26.20 -10.22
N GLY A 28 -13.09 -25.50 -10.63
CA GLY A 28 -13.14 -24.09 -11.03
C GLY A 28 -13.46 -23.80 -12.49
N VAL A 29 -13.32 -24.79 -13.39
CA VAL A 29 -13.69 -24.59 -14.80
C VAL A 29 -15.19 -24.34 -14.93
N LYS A 30 -15.53 -23.19 -15.53
CA LYS A 30 -16.76 -22.94 -16.28
C LYS A 30 -16.81 -23.92 -17.46
N LEU A 31 -17.09 -25.19 -17.21
CA LEU A 31 -17.37 -26.15 -18.29
C LEU A 31 -18.81 -25.97 -18.81
N GLN A 32 -19.19 -24.71 -19.00
CA GLN A 32 -20.51 -24.25 -19.45
C GLN A 32 -20.40 -23.34 -20.69
N SER A 33 -19.20 -23.11 -21.23
CA SER A 33 -19.05 -22.41 -22.52
C SER A 33 -18.73 -23.33 -23.70
N CYS A 34 -18.81 -24.66 -23.54
CA CYS A 34 -19.00 -25.54 -24.69
C CYS A 34 -20.50 -25.57 -25.02
N ASP A 35 -20.99 -24.45 -25.51
CA ASP A 35 -22.28 -24.36 -26.18
C ASP A 35 -22.09 -25.05 -27.54
N GLY A 36 -22.46 -26.32 -27.61
CA GLY A 36 -22.27 -27.16 -28.80
C GLY A 36 -22.20 -28.65 -28.47
N ASP A 37 -23.36 -29.28 -28.35
CA ASP A 37 -23.63 -30.70 -28.62
C ASP A 37 -22.74 -31.78 -27.93
N SER A 38 -22.46 -31.66 -26.62
CA SER A 38 -21.89 -32.79 -25.87
C SER A 38 -22.98 -33.76 -25.39
N THR A 39 -22.82 -35.02 -25.76
CA THR A 39 -23.76 -36.11 -25.48
C THR A 39 -24.04 -36.29 -23.98
N ASN A 40 -25.27 -36.71 -23.62
CA ASN A 40 -25.74 -36.90 -22.23
C ASN A 40 -24.80 -37.74 -21.33
N THR A 41 -23.96 -38.60 -21.91
CA THR A 41 -23.02 -39.47 -21.20
C THR A 41 -21.77 -38.72 -20.70
N GLU A 42 -21.24 -37.77 -21.48
CA GLU A 42 -20.05 -36.99 -21.11
C GLU A 42 -20.34 -36.05 -19.94
N ASN A 43 -21.51 -35.39 -19.96
CA ASN A 43 -21.97 -34.55 -18.85
C ASN A 43 -22.19 -35.37 -17.57
N LYS A 44 -22.68 -36.61 -17.68
CA LYS A 44 -22.87 -37.52 -16.54
C LYS A 44 -21.53 -37.97 -15.95
N ASN A 45 -20.57 -38.35 -16.79
CA ASN A 45 -19.22 -38.73 -16.35
C ASN A 45 -18.50 -37.55 -15.69
N LEU A 46 -18.62 -36.35 -16.26
CA LEU A 46 -18.04 -35.14 -15.69
C LEU A 46 -18.63 -34.81 -14.32
N SER A 47 -19.94 -34.89 -14.17
CA SER A 47 -20.61 -34.66 -12.88
C SER A 47 -20.15 -35.65 -11.81
N LYS A 48 -19.95 -36.93 -12.19
CA LYS A 48 -19.41 -37.97 -11.31
C LYS A 48 -17.97 -37.64 -10.90
N VAL A 49 -17.09 -37.31 -11.85
CA VAL A 49 -15.69 -36.91 -11.56
C VAL A 49 -15.67 -35.71 -10.61
N ARG A 50 -16.46 -34.66 -10.87
CA ARG A 50 -16.57 -33.49 -9.99
C ARG A 50 -17.00 -33.89 -8.57
N SER A 51 -18.01 -34.74 -8.43
CA SER A 51 -18.46 -35.21 -7.11
C SER A 51 -17.37 -35.98 -6.35
N THR A 52 -16.62 -36.85 -7.04
CA THR A 52 -15.53 -37.63 -6.41
C THR A 52 -14.37 -36.74 -5.99
N ILE A 53 -14.00 -35.78 -6.83
CA ILE A 53 -12.95 -34.80 -6.52
C ILE A 53 -13.37 -33.92 -5.35
N LEU A 54 -14.62 -33.48 -5.32
CA LEU A 54 -15.16 -32.69 -4.22
C LEU A 54 -15.05 -33.45 -2.89
N SER A 55 -15.55 -34.68 -2.82
CA SER A 55 -15.46 -35.51 -1.61
C SER A 55 -14.02 -35.82 -1.20
N SER A 56 -13.12 -35.98 -2.18
CA SER A 56 -11.69 -36.19 -1.90
C SER A 56 -11.02 -34.93 -1.35
N ALA A 57 -11.36 -33.76 -1.88
CA ALA A 57 -10.89 -32.47 -1.37
C ALA A 57 -11.39 -32.20 0.06
N GLU A 58 -12.68 -32.46 0.33
CA GLU A 58 -13.26 -32.39 1.68
C GLU A 58 -12.51 -33.29 2.66
N ALA A 59 -12.33 -34.57 2.30
CA ALA A 59 -11.62 -35.53 3.13
C ALA A 59 -10.16 -35.09 3.41
N ALA A 60 -9.45 -34.61 2.39
CA ALA A 60 -8.08 -34.11 2.53
C ALA A 60 -8.01 -32.89 3.46
N PHE A 61 -8.95 -31.94 3.30
CA PHE A 61 -9.04 -30.75 4.14
C PHE A 61 -9.23 -31.10 5.62
N CYS A 62 -10.15 -32.03 5.92
CA CYS A 62 -10.38 -32.51 7.29
C CYS A 62 -9.18 -33.30 7.83
N MET A 63 -8.66 -34.25 7.05
CA MET A 63 -7.55 -35.12 7.44
C MET A 63 -6.29 -34.32 7.81
N HIS A 64 -6.02 -33.24 7.07
CA HIS A 64 -4.86 -32.37 7.30
C HIS A 64 -5.15 -31.15 8.18
N LYS A 65 -6.25 -31.17 8.96
CA LYS A 65 -6.62 -30.09 9.90
C LYS A 65 -6.58 -28.70 9.25
N CYS A 66 -7.21 -28.61 8.07
CA CYS A 66 -7.26 -27.39 7.27
C CYS A 66 -5.87 -26.86 6.86
N PHE A 67 -4.87 -27.74 6.79
CA PHE A 67 -3.48 -27.45 6.44
C PHE A 67 -2.76 -26.43 7.35
N LEU A 68 -3.28 -26.19 8.55
CA LEU A 68 -2.75 -25.19 9.49
C LEU A 68 -1.29 -25.45 9.91
N ASP A 69 -0.93 -26.71 10.14
CA ASP A 69 0.42 -27.07 10.55
C ASP A 69 1.41 -26.97 9.38
N VAL A 70 0.94 -27.25 8.16
CA VAL A 70 1.72 -27.12 6.93
C VAL A 70 2.02 -25.65 6.62
N LEU A 71 1.04 -24.77 6.88
CA LEU A 71 1.19 -23.33 6.73
C LEU A 71 2.22 -22.74 7.72
N LYS A 72 2.49 -23.43 8.84
CA LYS A 72 3.51 -23.05 9.83
C LYS A 72 4.87 -23.70 9.56
N SER A 73 5.05 -24.35 8.41
CA SER A 73 6.31 -24.99 8.04
C SER A 73 7.47 -23.99 8.06
N LYS A 74 8.66 -24.45 8.47
CA LYS A 74 9.89 -23.65 8.39
C LYS A 74 10.28 -23.32 6.94
N SER A 75 9.88 -24.16 6.00
CA SER A 75 10.18 -24.02 4.57
C SER A 75 9.20 -23.05 3.90
N SER A 76 9.72 -21.98 3.30
CA SER A 76 8.89 -20.99 2.58
C SER A 76 8.21 -21.56 1.34
N VAL A 77 8.87 -22.46 0.61
CA VAL A 77 8.23 -23.11 -0.56
C VAL A 77 7.01 -23.94 -0.18
N ILE A 78 7.02 -24.59 1.00
CA ILE A 78 5.84 -25.29 1.53
C ILE A 78 4.77 -24.30 1.94
N ARG A 79 5.12 -23.22 2.65
CA ARG A 79 4.14 -22.20 3.07
C ARG A 79 3.47 -21.52 1.87
N SER A 80 4.24 -21.14 0.86
CA SER A 80 3.73 -20.57 -0.38
C SER A 80 2.77 -21.51 -1.10
N ALA A 81 3.16 -22.79 -1.27
CA ALA A 81 2.29 -23.80 -1.86
C ALA A 81 1.00 -24.02 -1.05
N THR A 82 1.08 -23.92 0.29
CA THR A 82 -0.08 -24.02 1.17
C THR A 82 -1.03 -22.83 1.02
N TYR A 83 -0.53 -21.60 0.89
CA TYR A 83 -1.37 -20.43 0.58
C TYR A 83 -2.11 -20.61 -0.76
N SER A 84 -1.43 -21.11 -1.80
CA SER A 84 -2.06 -21.40 -3.10
C SER A 84 -3.14 -22.48 -3.01
N LEU A 85 -2.87 -23.53 -2.23
CA LEU A 85 -3.86 -24.58 -1.96
C LEU A 85 -5.09 -24.03 -1.23
N LEU A 86 -4.88 -23.29 -0.15
CA LEU A 86 -5.98 -22.67 0.60
C LEU A 86 -6.79 -21.71 -0.27
N THR A 87 -6.14 -20.93 -1.14
CA THR A 87 -6.82 -20.07 -2.12
C THR A 87 -7.76 -20.88 -3.01
N SER A 88 -7.33 -22.05 -3.47
CA SER A 88 -8.16 -22.95 -4.31
C SER A 88 -9.36 -23.51 -3.54
N TYR A 89 -9.16 -23.92 -2.28
CA TYR A 89 -10.26 -24.34 -1.40
C TYR A 89 -11.28 -23.21 -1.17
N ILE A 90 -10.82 -21.99 -0.88
CA ILE A 90 -11.70 -20.84 -0.65
C ILE A 90 -12.54 -20.55 -1.89
N LYS A 91 -11.94 -20.61 -3.09
CA LYS A 91 -12.64 -20.36 -4.35
C LYS A 91 -13.67 -21.44 -4.68
N HIS A 92 -13.29 -22.71 -4.54
CA HIS A 92 -14.00 -23.82 -5.19
C HIS A 92 -14.65 -24.83 -4.26
N VAL A 93 -14.28 -24.84 -2.98
CA VAL A 93 -14.81 -25.74 -1.95
C VAL A 93 -15.17 -24.93 -0.69
N PRO A 94 -15.93 -23.82 -0.78
CA PRO A 94 -16.10 -22.91 0.35
C PRO A 94 -16.90 -23.50 1.52
N HIS A 95 -17.67 -24.56 1.32
CA HIS A 95 -18.52 -25.16 2.35
C HIS A 95 -17.75 -25.97 3.41
N VAL A 96 -16.47 -26.30 3.18
CA VAL A 96 -15.63 -26.95 4.21
C VAL A 96 -15.20 -25.98 5.32
N PHE A 97 -15.46 -24.69 5.16
CA PHE A 97 -15.14 -23.64 6.13
C PHE A 97 -16.32 -23.46 7.10
N ASP A 98 -16.52 -24.42 7.98
CA ASP A 98 -17.49 -24.31 9.08
C ASP A 98 -17.06 -23.31 10.17
N GLU A 99 -17.92 -23.05 11.15
CA GLU A 99 -17.65 -22.07 12.20
C GLU A 99 -16.37 -22.37 13.00
N GLU A 100 -16.09 -23.64 13.29
CA GLU A 100 -14.89 -24.04 14.03
C GLU A 100 -13.62 -23.79 13.20
N THR A 101 -13.67 -24.15 11.91
CA THR A 101 -12.61 -23.90 10.94
C THR A 101 -12.35 -22.41 10.78
N MET A 102 -13.42 -21.61 10.65
CA MET A 102 -13.35 -20.16 10.53
C MET A 102 -12.69 -19.51 11.74
N LYS A 103 -13.00 -19.95 12.97
CA LYS A 103 -12.35 -19.48 14.19
C LYS A 103 -10.83 -19.72 14.20
N LYS A 104 -10.35 -20.80 13.58
CA LYS A 104 -8.92 -21.14 13.50
C LYS A 104 -8.20 -20.43 12.35
N LEU A 105 -8.80 -20.43 11.16
CA LEU A 105 -8.18 -19.90 9.95
C LEU A 105 -8.25 -18.38 9.86
N SER A 106 -9.30 -17.73 10.35
CA SER A 106 -9.45 -16.27 10.26
C SER A 106 -8.27 -15.50 10.86
N PRO A 107 -7.83 -15.74 12.12
CA PRO A 107 -6.65 -15.06 12.66
C PRO A 107 -5.33 -15.47 11.97
N THR A 108 -5.29 -16.64 11.34
CA THR A 108 -4.09 -17.15 10.66
C THR A 108 -3.91 -16.49 9.30
N LEU A 109 -4.96 -16.47 8.47
CA LEU A 109 -4.96 -15.89 7.13
C LEU A 109 -5.00 -14.36 7.17
N LEU A 110 -5.97 -13.76 7.87
CA LEU A 110 -6.05 -12.28 7.95
C LEU A 110 -4.84 -11.68 8.66
N GLY A 111 -4.23 -12.44 9.59
CA GLY A 111 -3.01 -12.07 10.30
C GLY A 111 -1.72 -12.56 9.66
N ALA A 112 -1.71 -12.94 8.37
CA ALA A 112 -0.55 -13.56 7.72
C ALA A 112 0.66 -12.62 7.53
N PHE A 113 0.54 -11.32 7.80
CA PHE A 113 1.61 -10.30 7.72
C PHE A 113 2.84 -10.52 8.62
N HIS A 114 2.89 -11.62 9.37
CA HIS A 114 4.10 -12.08 10.06
C HIS A 114 5.03 -12.92 9.14
N GLU A 115 4.58 -13.26 7.93
CA GLU A 115 5.42 -13.82 6.89
C GLU A 115 6.53 -12.83 6.51
N LYS A 116 7.77 -13.29 6.59
CA LYS A 116 8.97 -12.47 6.33
C LYS A 116 9.67 -12.86 5.04
N ASP A 117 9.36 -14.04 4.49
CA ASP A 117 9.93 -14.50 3.25
C ASP A 117 9.14 -13.93 2.06
N ALA A 118 9.77 -13.03 1.31
CA ALA A 118 9.17 -12.36 0.16
C ALA A 118 8.65 -13.34 -0.91
N SER A 119 9.23 -14.55 -1.03
CA SER A 119 8.77 -15.56 -1.99
C SER A 119 7.35 -16.07 -1.70
N CYS A 120 6.89 -15.97 -0.44
CA CYS A 120 5.54 -16.36 -0.06
C CYS A 120 4.49 -15.28 -0.35
N HIS A 121 4.89 -14.02 -0.51
CA HIS A 121 3.96 -12.90 -0.38
C HIS A 121 2.91 -12.84 -1.50
N SER A 122 3.24 -13.26 -2.73
CA SER A 122 2.24 -13.32 -3.81
C SER A 122 1.09 -14.25 -3.44
N SER A 123 1.41 -15.51 -3.12
CA SER A 123 0.42 -16.51 -2.71
C SER A 123 -0.30 -16.12 -1.40
N MET A 124 0.41 -15.46 -0.48
CA MET A 124 -0.17 -14.95 0.76
C MET A 124 -1.23 -13.87 0.49
N TRP A 125 -0.93 -12.90 -0.37
CA TRP A 125 -1.87 -11.85 -0.74
C TRP A 125 -3.11 -12.42 -1.43
N ASP A 126 -2.94 -13.35 -2.37
CA ASP A 126 -4.05 -14.05 -3.02
C ASP A 126 -4.96 -14.73 -1.99
N ALA A 127 -4.38 -15.46 -1.03
CA ALA A 127 -5.12 -16.13 0.02
C ALA A 127 -5.88 -15.13 0.91
N ILE A 128 -5.22 -14.06 1.39
CA ILE A 128 -5.85 -13.02 2.22
C ILE A 128 -7.04 -12.40 1.50
N LEU A 129 -6.83 -11.93 0.27
CA LEU A 129 -7.83 -11.14 -0.46
C LEU A 129 -9.03 -11.99 -0.89
N VAL A 130 -8.77 -13.21 -1.35
CA VAL A 130 -9.84 -14.15 -1.72
C VAL A 130 -10.62 -14.58 -0.48
N PHE A 131 -9.93 -14.86 0.64
CA PHE A 131 -10.57 -15.19 1.92
C PHE A 131 -11.47 -14.06 2.42
N SER A 132 -10.93 -12.83 2.52
CA SER A 132 -11.68 -11.66 2.99
C SER A 132 -12.90 -11.36 2.14
N ARG A 133 -12.82 -11.56 0.82
CA ARG A 133 -13.95 -11.34 -0.10
C ARG A 133 -14.99 -12.46 0.00
N LYS A 134 -14.56 -13.71 0.10
CA LYS A 134 -15.45 -14.88 0.11
C LYS A 134 -16.19 -15.01 1.44
N PHE A 135 -15.54 -14.65 2.54
CA PHE A 135 -16.05 -14.78 3.90
C PHE A 135 -15.93 -13.45 4.67
N PRO A 136 -16.79 -12.45 4.40
CA PRO A 136 -16.76 -11.18 5.13
C PRO A 136 -16.94 -11.33 6.66
N GLU A 137 -17.62 -12.36 7.11
CA GLU A 137 -17.79 -12.72 8.52
C GLU A 137 -16.48 -13.15 9.20
N ALA A 138 -15.46 -13.56 8.43
CA ALA A 138 -14.15 -13.95 8.94
C ALA A 138 -13.51 -12.90 9.87
N TRP A 139 -13.74 -11.63 9.55
CA TRP A 139 -13.24 -10.50 10.32
C TRP A 139 -13.77 -10.48 11.77
N SER A 140 -14.96 -11.04 12.02
CA SER A 140 -15.56 -11.11 13.36
C SER A 140 -14.90 -12.18 14.26
N TYR A 141 -14.24 -13.18 13.68
CA TYR A 141 -13.53 -14.24 14.40
C TYR A 141 -12.08 -13.86 14.77
N CYS A 142 -11.65 -12.64 14.43
CA CYS A 142 -10.28 -12.18 14.64
C CYS A 142 -10.23 -10.93 15.52
N ASN A 143 -9.28 -10.87 16.45
CA ASN A 143 -8.93 -9.60 17.06
C ASN A 143 -8.13 -8.76 16.05
N ILE A 144 -8.83 -7.95 15.26
CA ILE A 144 -8.28 -7.19 14.14
C ILE A 144 -7.10 -6.31 14.58
N HIS A 145 -7.22 -5.59 15.70
CA HIS A 145 -6.16 -4.73 16.20
C HIS A 145 -4.89 -5.51 16.55
N LYS A 146 -5.04 -6.54 17.39
CA LYS A 146 -3.89 -7.28 17.92
C LYS A 146 -3.26 -8.21 16.90
N VAL A 147 -4.05 -8.81 16.02
CA VAL A 147 -3.58 -9.87 15.12
C VAL A 147 -3.34 -9.36 13.71
N VAL A 148 -4.25 -8.54 13.16
CA VAL A 148 -4.15 -8.09 11.77
C VAL A 148 -3.34 -6.81 11.68
N LEU A 149 -3.82 -5.74 12.32
CA LEU A 149 -3.25 -4.40 12.17
C LEU A 149 -1.83 -4.32 12.74
N SER A 150 -1.58 -4.87 13.93
CA SER A 150 -0.22 -4.86 14.52
C SER A 150 0.83 -5.48 13.60
N ARG A 151 0.50 -6.61 12.96
CA ARG A 151 1.38 -7.32 12.03
C ARG A 151 1.47 -6.57 10.70
N PHE A 152 0.36 -6.05 10.21
CA PHE A 152 0.32 -5.27 8.98
C PHE A 152 1.15 -3.98 9.07
N TRP A 153 1.08 -3.26 10.19
CA TRP A 153 1.92 -2.10 10.46
C TRP A 153 3.40 -2.47 10.42
N HIS A 154 3.77 -3.55 11.10
CA HIS A 154 5.14 -4.03 11.09
C HIS A 154 5.60 -4.45 9.67
N PHE A 155 4.73 -5.12 8.92
CA PHE A 155 4.99 -5.50 7.54
C PHE A 155 5.25 -4.28 6.64
N LEU A 156 4.41 -3.24 6.75
CA LEU A 156 4.60 -1.99 6.03
C LEU A 156 5.90 -1.29 6.44
N GLN A 157 6.15 -1.10 7.73
CA GLN A 157 7.35 -0.44 8.27
C GLN A 157 8.66 -1.09 7.82
N ASN A 158 8.65 -2.41 7.56
CA ASN A 158 9.82 -3.13 7.05
C ASN A 158 9.91 -3.14 5.52
N GLY A 159 9.13 -2.33 4.82
CA GLY A 159 9.09 -2.30 3.36
C GLY A 159 8.67 -3.65 2.77
N CYS A 160 7.66 -4.28 3.38
CA CYS A 160 7.13 -5.58 3.01
C CYS A 160 8.21 -6.67 2.92
N TYR A 161 9.24 -6.59 3.76
CA TYR A 161 10.40 -7.50 3.79
C TYR A 161 11.05 -7.73 2.42
N GLY A 162 11.14 -6.67 1.60
CA GLY A 162 11.77 -6.73 0.27
C GLY A 162 10.83 -7.06 -0.89
N SER A 163 9.53 -7.22 -0.63
CA SER A 163 8.52 -7.58 -1.65
C SER A 163 7.68 -6.39 -2.14
N LYS A 164 8.21 -5.16 -2.09
CA LYS A 164 7.44 -3.93 -2.35
C LYS A 164 6.65 -4.00 -3.66
N GLN A 165 7.30 -4.39 -4.76
CA GLN A 165 6.67 -4.51 -6.08
C GLN A 165 5.53 -5.54 -6.14
N VAL A 166 5.56 -6.57 -5.29
CA VAL A 166 4.50 -7.58 -5.20
C VAL A 166 3.38 -7.12 -4.26
N SER A 167 3.73 -6.52 -3.12
CA SER A 167 2.77 -6.25 -2.04
C SER A 167 2.01 -4.94 -2.18
N TYR A 168 2.68 -3.90 -2.67
CA TYR A 168 2.12 -2.56 -2.78
C TYR A 168 0.89 -2.44 -3.70
N PRO A 169 0.79 -3.16 -4.83
CA PRO A 169 -0.41 -3.16 -5.66
C PRO A 169 -1.69 -3.62 -4.94
N PHE A 170 -1.58 -4.39 -3.84
CA PHE A 170 -2.71 -4.98 -3.14
C PHE A 170 -3.24 -4.14 -1.96
N LEU A 171 -2.56 -3.06 -1.56
CA LEU A 171 -2.89 -2.32 -0.34
C LEU A 171 -4.32 -1.75 -0.38
N VAL A 172 -4.71 -1.09 -1.48
CA VAL A 172 -6.05 -0.52 -1.61
C VAL A 172 -7.13 -1.61 -1.56
N GLN A 173 -6.92 -2.73 -2.23
CA GLN A 173 -7.86 -3.85 -2.21
C GLN A 173 -8.00 -4.44 -0.80
N PHE A 174 -6.90 -4.48 -0.04
CA PHE A 174 -6.92 -4.93 1.34
C PHE A 174 -7.67 -3.95 2.25
N LEU A 175 -7.41 -2.65 2.14
CA LEU A 175 -8.14 -1.60 2.86
C LEU A 175 -9.65 -1.67 2.59
N ASP A 176 -10.02 -1.85 1.32
CA ASP A 176 -11.41 -1.97 0.89
C ASP A 176 -12.09 -3.23 1.45
N SER A 177 -11.34 -4.30 1.71
CA SER A 177 -11.87 -5.53 2.30
C SER A 177 -12.17 -5.46 3.80
N MET A 178 -11.62 -4.45 4.51
CA MET A 178 -11.80 -4.33 5.95
C MET A 178 -13.20 -3.78 6.33
N PRO A 179 -13.87 -4.38 7.33
CA PRO A 179 -15.09 -3.81 7.89
C PRO A 179 -14.79 -2.49 8.62
N PRO A 180 -15.44 -1.36 8.27
CA PRO A 180 -15.09 -0.06 8.84
C PRO A 180 -15.31 0.03 10.35
N LYS A 181 -16.37 -0.63 10.84
CA LYS A 181 -16.70 -0.70 12.28
C LYS A 181 -15.63 -1.41 13.11
N ALA A 182 -14.73 -2.14 12.45
CA ALA A 182 -13.79 -3.02 13.09
C ALA A 182 -12.35 -2.43 13.10
N VAL A 183 -12.17 -1.23 12.55
CA VAL A 183 -10.93 -0.44 12.64
C VAL A 183 -11.17 0.83 13.46
N MET A 184 -10.14 1.32 14.17
CA MET A 184 -10.23 2.41 15.17
C MET A 184 -10.40 3.81 14.55
N GLY A 185 -11.41 3.99 13.71
CA GLY A 185 -11.81 5.29 13.16
C GLY A 185 -10.67 6.08 12.51
N GLN A 186 -10.58 7.39 12.80
CA GLN A 186 -9.61 8.33 12.21
C GLN A 186 -8.16 7.91 12.33
N GLN A 187 -7.77 7.37 13.48
CA GLN A 187 -6.38 7.02 13.72
C GLN A 187 -5.87 5.97 12.73
N PHE A 188 -6.74 5.06 12.27
CA PHE A 188 -6.39 4.04 11.29
C PHE A 188 -5.86 4.62 9.98
N VAL A 189 -6.47 5.69 9.47
CA VAL A 189 -6.09 6.33 8.21
C VAL A 189 -4.67 6.88 8.29
N PHE A 190 -4.37 7.61 9.36
CA PHE A 190 -3.06 8.21 9.59
C PHE A 190 -2.02 7.14 9.93
N ASP A 191 -2.35 6.18 10.79
CA ASP A 191 -1.47 5.05 11.10
C ASP A 191 -1.07 4.30 9.82
N PHE A 192 -2.02 4.02 8.93
CA PHE A 192 -1.72 3.36 7.65
C PHE A 192 -0.69 4.15 6.83
N LEU A 193 -0.94 5.45 6.60
CA LEU A 193 -0.06 6.29 5.78
C LEU A 193 1.32 6.46 6.42
N HIS A 194 1.39 6.63 7.74
CA HIS A 194 2.65 6.72 8.47
C HIS A 194 3.44 5.41 8.42
N ASN A 195 2.79 4.26 8.61
CA ASN A 195 3.45 2.96 8.54
C ASN A 195 3.93 2.63 7.12
N LEU A 196 3.14 2.96 6.10
CA LEU A 196 3.56 2.85 4.70
C LEU A 196 4.78 3.75 4.43
N TRP A 197 4.73 5.00 4.87
CA TRP A 197 5.81 5.96 4.70
C TRP A 197 7.11 5.55 5.39
N ALA A 198 7.02 5.00 6.61
CA ALA A 198 8.16 4.43 7.33
C ALA A 198 8.81 3.28 6.55
N GLY A 199 7.99 2.49 5.84
CA GLY A 199 8.39 1.36 4.99
C GLY A 199 9.21 1.69 3.75
N ARG A 200 9.35 2.98 3.40
CA ARG A 200 10.05 3.37 2.18
C ARG A 200 11.51 2.89 2.17
N ASN A 201 12.17 2.72 3.32
CA ASN A 201 13.51 2.12 3.45
C ASN A 201 14.54 2.69 2.46
N GLN A 202 15.07 3.86 2.81
CA GLN A 202 15.82 4.77 1.94
C GLN A 202 17.23 4.29 1.55
N ARG A 203 17.81 3.30 2.25
CA ARG A 203 19.22 2.87 2.03
C ARG A 203 19.42 1.77 1.00
N GLN A 204 18.36 1.04 0.65
CA GLN A 204 18.41 -0.13 -0.24
C GLN A 204 17.31 -0.05 -1.31
N LEU A 205 16.83 1.16 -1.60
CA LEU A 205 15.71 1.36 -2.49
C LEU A 205 16.16 1.23 -3.95
N SER A 206 15.70 0.22 -4.68
CA SER A 206 15.87 0.18 -6.14
C SER A 206 14.94 1.20 -6.82
N ALA A 207 15.22 1.56 -8.08
CA ALA A 207 14.31 2.43 -8.86
C ALA A 207 12.90 1.80 -9.00
N ALA A 208 12.83 0.48 -9.16
CA ALA A 208 11.55 -0.23 -9.23
C ALA A 208 10.78 -0.18 -7.89
N ASP A 209 11.48 -0.30 -6.76
CA ASP A 209 10.85 -0.18 -5.43
C ASP A 209 10.39 1.24 -5.12
N SER A 210 11.12 2.24 -5.58
CA SER A 210 10.75 3.66 -5.50
C SER A 210 9.43 3.90 -6.24
N LEU A 211 9.37 3.45 -7.50
CA LEU A 211 8.17 3.58 -8.31
C LEU A 211 6.97 2.84 -7.70
N ALA A 212 7.18 1.61 -7.22
CA ALA A 212 6.14 0.84 -6.55
C ALA A 212 5.64 1.55 -5.28
N PHE A 213 6.54 2.10 -4.48
CA PHE A 213 6.20 2.86 -3.27
C PHE A 213 5.36 4.10 -3.62
N CYS A 214 5.85 4.95 -4.52
CA CYS A 214 5.14 6.16 -4.93
C CYS A 214 3.76 5.83 -5.54
N GLY A 215 3.69 4.77 -6.35
CA GLY A 215 2.42 4.26 -6.91
C GLY A 215 1.42 3.88 -5.82
N ALA A 216 1.81 3.05 -4.85
CA ALA A 216 0.92 2.63 -3.78
C ALA A 216 0.60 3.73 -2.79
N PHE A 217 1.54 4.62 -2.49
CA PHE A 217 1.27 5.77 -1.65
C PHE A 217 0.20 6.66 -2.29
N LYS A 218 0.39 7.05 -3.57
CA LYS A 218 -0.61 7.81 -4.33
C LYS A 218 -1.98 7.14 -4.32
N GLN A 219 -2.04 5.86 -4.72
CA GLN A 219 -3.30 5.13 -4.81
C GLN A 219 -4.00 5.05 -3.46
N SER A 220 -3.25 4.74 -2.40
CA SER A 220 -3.83 4.63 -1.06
C SER A 220 -4.25 5.99 -0.50
N PHE A 221 -3.46 7.04 -0.72
CA PHE A 221 -3.80 8.40 -0.30
C PHE A 221 -5.10 8.88 -0.95
N LEU A 222 -5.20 8.78 -2.29
CA LEU A 222 -6.40 9.20 -3.02
C LEU A 222 -7.62 8.32 -2.68
N TRP A 223 -7.41 7.02 -2.48
CA TRP A 223 -8.48 6.13 -2.05
C TRP A 223 -8.99 6.49 -0.65
N LEU A 224 -8.09 6.78 0.30
CA LEU A 224 -8.46 7.20 1.65
C LEU A 224 -9.12 8.58 1.67
N LEU A 225 -8.70 9.50 0.80
CA LEU A 225 -9.34 10.80 0.62
C LEU A 225 -10.80 10.64 0.18
N LYS A 226 -11.03 9.82 -0.86
CA LYS A 226 -12.36 9.56 -1.40
C LYS A 226 -13.26 8.74 -0.46
N ASN A 227 -12.67 7.80 0.27
CA ASN A 227 -13.41 6.89 1.16
C ASN A 227 -13.30 7.29 2.63
N ALA A 228 -12.92 8.54 2.91
CA ALA A 228 -12.77 9.06 4.26
C ALA A 228 -14.04 8.72 5.08
N SER A 229 -15.21 9.18 4.61
CA SER A 229 -16.51 9.00 5.28
C SER A 229 -16.84 7.57 5.71
N ARG A 230 -16.27 6.55 5.05
CA ARG A 230 -16.46 5.13 5.38
C ARG A 230 -16.00 4.81 6.80
N TYR A 231 -14.94 5.47 7.29
CA TYR A 231 -14.33 5.20 8.60
C TYR A 231 -14.83 6.16 9.70
N PHE A 232 -15.84 6.99 9.39
CA PHE A 232 -16.33 8.06 10.25
C PHE A 232 -17.82 7.89 10.52
N THR A 233 -18.25 8.19 11.75
CA THR A 233 -19.65 8.05 12.16
C THR A 233 -20.14 9.28 12.96
N GLY A 234 -19.47 10.43 12.83
CA GLY A 234 -19.86 11.67 13.54
C GLY A 234 -19.46 12.95 12.81
N ASP A 235 -19.93 14.08 13.34
CA ASP A 235 -19.85 15.44 12.76
C ASP A 235 -18.42 15.98 12.52
N SER A 236 -17.38 15.27 12.96
CA SER A 236 -15.96 15.62 12.73
C SER A 236 -15.39 15.09 11.40
N SER A 237 -16.23 14.51 10.53
CA SER A 237 -15.81 13.92 9.25
C SER A 237 -15.27 14.96 8.25
N ASP A 238 -15.68 16.22 8.36
CA ASP A 238 -15.34 17.26 7.39
C ASP A 238 -13.86 17.72 7.48
N ASP A 239 -13.22 17.50 8.64
CA ASP A 239 -11.82 17.88 8.86
C ASP A 239 -10.81 16.84 8.34
N ILE A 240 -11.25 15.62 8.01
CA ILE A 240 -10.32 14.53 7.67
C ILE A 240 -9.60 14.77 6.35
N PRO A 241 -10.30 15.11 5.25
CA PRO A 241 -9.63 15.41 4.00
C PRO A 241 -8.62 16.56 4.16
N ILE A 242 -8.98 17.58 4.94
CA ILE A 242 -8.09 18.68 5.29
C ILE A 242 -6.86 18.18 6.06
N LYS A 243 -7.04 17.34 7.09
CA LYS A 243 -5.93 16.75 7.86
C LYS A 243 -5.03 15.85 7.02
N LEU A 244 -5.58 15.10 6.06
CA LEU A 244 -4.77 14.33 5.10
C LEU A 244 -3.88 15.25 4.27
N ILE A 245 -4.40 16.39 3.83
CA ILE A 245 -3.60 17.40 3.12
C ILE A 245 -2.55 18.03 4.05
N THR A 246 -2.94 18.50 5.24
CA THR A 246 -2.04 19.24 6.14
C THR A 246 -0.97 18.34 6.75
N ASP A 247 -1.37 17.18 7.27
CA ASP A 247 -0.52 16.36 8.12
C ASP A 247 0.25 15.29 7.34
N VAL A 248 -0.23 14.91 6.15
CA VAL A 248 0.44 13.92 5.31
C VAL A 248 1.03 14.56 4.06
N LEU A 249 0.21 15.11 3.16
CA LEU A 249 0.73 15.65 1.89
C LEU A 249 1.75 16.77 2.11
N ALA A 250 1.41 17.77 2.92
CA ALA A 250 2.29 18.90 3.19
C ALA A 250 3.41 18.56 4.19
N LYS A 251 3.09 18.10 5.40
CA LYS A 251 4.11 17.90 6.45
C LYS A 251 5.07 16.74 6.22
N ILE A 252 4.67 15.72 5.45
CA ILE A 252 5.49 14.52 5.24
C ILE A 252 6.06 14.50 3.83
N ILE A 253 5.20 14.41 2.82
CA ILE A 253 5.63 14.10 1.45
C ILE A 253 6.34 15.30 0.83
N TRP A 254 5.71 16.47 0.90
CA TRP A 254 6.25 17.70 0.33
C TRP A 254 7.56 18.11 1.01
N ARG A 255 7.62 18.06 2.34
CA ARG A 255 8.85 18.41 3.07
C ARG A 255 9.99 17.40 2.87
N ASP A 256 9.70 16.10 2.72
CA ASP A 256 10.71 15.10 2.36
C ASP A 256 11.24 15.34 0.93
N TYR A 257 10.36 15.70 -0.01
CA TYR A 257 10.76 16.11 -1.37
C TYR A 257 11.66 17.35 -1.36
N LEU A 258 11.29 18.37 -0.58
CA LEU A 258 12.09 19.59 -0.41
C LEU A 258 13.35 19.37 0.44
N LEU A 259 13.59 18.18 0.98
CA LEU A 259 14.73 17.88 1.86
C LEU A 259 14.76 18.74 3.13
N LEU A 260 13.62 19.22 3.60
CA LEU A 260 13.52 20.03 4.81
C LEU A 260 13.64 19.12 6.04
N SER A 261 14.74 19.24 6.79
CA SER A 261 14.91 18.55 8.07
C SER A 261 13.82 18.99 9.06
N GLY A 262 13.18 18.00 9.70
CA GLY A 262 12.01 18.24 10.55
C GLY A 262 12.35 18.94 11.87
N ASP A 263 12.35 20.26 11.87
CA ASP A 263 12.03 21.07 13.06
C ASP A 263 10.60 21.60 12.90
N THR A 264 9.63 20.79 13.32
CA THR A 264 8.28 21.28 13.64
C THR A 264 7.83 20.63 14.93
N THR A 265 8.32 21.15 16.05
CA THR A 265 7.69 20.99 17.36
C THR A 265 6.38 21.79 17.38
N SER A 266 5.24 21.08 17.38
CA SER A 266 4.12 21.36 18.28
C SER A 266 3.10 20.21 18.26
N GLY A 267 3.01 19.49 19.39
CA GLY A 267 1.79 18.80 19.84
C GLY A 267 1.58 17.33 19.44
N SER A 268 2.03 16.40 20.30
CA SER A 268 1.61 14.97 20.48
C SER A 268 1.55 14.08 19.22
N VAL A 269 2.31 12.99 19.09
CA VAL A 269 2.22 11.78 19.92
C VAL A 269 3.58 11.07 19.98
N LEU A 270 3.88 10.59 21.20
CA LEU A 270 5.04 9.82 21.59
C LEU A 270 5.16 8.50 20.80
N LEU A 271 6.27 8.32 20.06
CA LEU A 271 6.83 6.99 19.79
C LEU A 271 8.33 7.03 20.07
N SER A 272 8.66 6.64 21.31
CA SER A 272 10.01 6.28 21.75
C SER A 272 10.46 5.01 21.02
N HIS A 273 11.47 5.12 20.16
CA HIS A 273 12.80 4.53 20.41
C HIS A 273 13.74 4.81 19.23
N LYS A 274 14.83 5.53 19.52
CA LYS A 274 16.06 5.65 18.74
C LYS A 274 15.94 6.11 17.28
N THR A 275 15.52 7.34 17.06
CA THR A 275 16.08 8.16 15.97
C THR A 275 17.38 8.81 16.44
N SER A 276 18.41 8.02 16.73
CA SER A 276 19.75 8.55 16.94
C SER A 276 20.37 8.91 15.58
N GLY A 277 20.51 10.21 15.30
CA GLY A 277 21.65 10.76 14.56
C GLY A 277 21.78 10.47 13.06
N LEU A 278 20.72 10.10 12.33
CA LEU A 278 20.85 9.67 10.92
C LEU A 278 20.34 10.66 9.86
N ALA A 279 19.77 11.80 10.25
CA ALA A 279 19.15 12.75 9.32
C ALA A 279 20.14 13.70 8.60
N ALA A 280 21.43 13.73 8.97
CA ALA A 280 22.29 14.82 8.52
C ALA A 280 22.87 14.65 7.10
N ASN A 281 23.00 13.43 6.56
CA ASN A 281 23.72 13.18 5.28
C ASN A 281 23.14 12.02 4.45
N MET A 282 21.83 11.95 4.24
CA MET A 282 21.26 11.02 3.24
C MET A 282 21.16 11.70 1.88
N HIS A 283 22.05 11.34 0.96
CA HIS A 283 21.90 11.69 -0.45
C HIS A 283 20.85 10.75 -1.05
N TYR A 284 19.64 11.26 -1.29
CA TYR A 284 18.63 10.48 -1.98
C TYR A 284 19.09 10.20 -3.41
N PRO A 285 18.83 9.00 -3.95
CA PRO A 285 18.99 8.76 -5.36
C PRO A 285 18.09 9.68 -6.18
N THR A 286 18.57 10.18 -7.32
CA THR A 286 17.81 11.13 -8.16
C THR A 286 16.45 10.58 -8.59
N TYR A 287 16.36 9.28 -8.89
CA TYR A 287 15.09 8.63 -9.27
C TYR A 287 14.04 8.71 -8.16
N TYR A 288 14.43 8.64 -6.87
CA TYR A 288 13.50 8.74 -5.76
C TYR A 288 12.82 10.11 -5.71
N LEU A 289 13.60 11.18 -5.83
CA LEU A 289 13.05 12.54 -5.84
C LEU A 289 12.19 12.79 -7.09
N GLN A 290 12.54 12.19 -8.23
CA GLN A 290 11.72 12.25 -9.45
C GLN A 290 10.38 11.52 -9.27
N ASP A 291 10.39 10.31 -8.70
CA ASP A 291 9.17 9.55 -8.43
C ASP A 291 8.29 10.25 -7.39
N LEU A 292 8.89 10.83 -6.36
CA LEU A 292 8.17 11.56 -5.32
C LEU A 292 7.54 12.85 -5.86
N LYS A 293 8.29 13.62 -6.65
CA LYS A 293 7.77 14.78 -7.38
C LYS A 293 6.57 14.41 -8.24
N LYS A 294 6.70 13.34 -9.04
CA LYS A 294 5.63 12.84 -9.91
C LYS A 294 4.41 12.41 -9.08
N CYS A 295 4.63 11.73 -7.95
CA CYS A 295 3.59 11.34 -7.01
C CYS A 295 2.79 12.54 -6.50
N ILE A 296 3.47 13.58 -5.99
CA ILE A 296 2.84 14.81 -5.47
C ILE A 296 2.01 15.48 -6.57
N ILE A 297 2.60 15.64 -7.76
CA ILE A 297 1.94 16.26 -8.91
C ILE A 297 0.68 15.50 -9.31
N GLU A 298 0.75 14.17 -9.42
CA GLU A 298 -0.41 13.36 -9.80
C GLU A 298 -1.51 13.42 -8.72
N ILE A 299 -1.16 13.44 -7.43
CA ILE A 299 -2.14 13.65 -6.34
C ILE A 299 -2.84 15.01 -6.50
N LEU A 300 -2.07 16.09 -6.68
CA LEU A 300 -2.63 17.44 -6.85
C LEU A 300 -3.52 17.53 -8.09
N ASN A 301 -3.13 16.89 -9.19
CA ASN A 301 -3.95 16.86 -10.40
C ASN A 301 -5.29 16.16 -10.15
N VAL A 302 -5.31 15.01 -9.47
CA VAL A 302 -6.58 14.34 -9.15
C VAL A 302 -7.43 15.21 -8.21
N ILE A 303 -6.83 15.86 -7.21
CA ILE A 303 -7.56 16.75 -6.31
C ILE A 303 -8.12 17.97 -7.07
N ALA A 304 -7.40 18.50 -8.06
CA ALA A 304 -7.89 19.59 -8.89
C ALA A 304 -9.17 19.20 -9.65
N ASP A 305 -9.21 17.96 -10.16
CA ASP A 305 -10.36 17.43 -10.90
C ASP A 305 -11.57 17.16 -10.00
N THR A 306 -11.35 16.85 -8.71
CA THR A 306 -12.43 16.37 -7.81
C THR A 306 -12.85 17.35 -6.72
N GLU A 307 -11.91 18.08 -6.11
CA GLU A 307 -12.12 18.84 -4.87
C GLU A 307 -11.34 20.17 -4.86
N ASN A 308 -11.87 21.18 -5.54
CA ASN A 308 -11.22 22.51 -5.66
C ASN A 308 -10.87 23.17 -4.30
N HIS A 309 -11.65 22.92 -3.25
CA HIS A 309 -11.35 23.45 -1.91
C HIS A 309 -10.05 22.85 -1.33
N LEU A 310 -9.85 21.53 -1.46
CA LEU A 310 -8.63 20.86 -1.01
C LEU A 310 -7.42 21.26 -1.84
N LEU A 311 -7.64 21.51 -3.14
CA LEU A 311 -6.58 22.03 -4.01
C LEU A 311 -6.07 23.38 -3.47
N ASN A 312 -6.98 24.28 -3.09
CA ASN A 312 -6.60 25.58 -2.52
C ASN A 312 -5.80 25.44 -1.23
N ILE A 313 -6.25 24.58 -0.31
CA ILE A 313 -5.53 24.30 0.94
C ILE A 313 -4.14 23.73 0.65
N SER A 314 -4.05 22.76 -0.28
CA SER A 314 -2.79 22.15 -0.70
C SER A 314 -1.83 23.19 -1.26
N CYS A 315 -2.31 24.02 -2.18
CA CYS A 315 -1.49 25.05 -2.83
C CYS A 315 -1.00 26.09 -1.83
N GLN A 316 -1.84 26.54 -0.89
CA GLN A 316 -1.44 27.48 0.15
C GLN A 316 -0.33 26.94 1.05
N LEU A 317 -0.42 25.66 1.47
CA LEU A 317 0.58 25.03 2.31
C LEU A 317 1.91 24.84 1.59
N LEU A 318 1.87 24.36 0.33
CA LEU A 318 3.06 24.22 -0.51
C LEU A 318 3.72 25.58 -0.76
N LEU A 319 2.92 26.58 -1.12
CA LEU A 319 3.37 27.95 -1.38
C LEU A 319 4.08 28.56 -0.18
N ARG A 320 3.56 28.36 1.03
CA ARG A 320 4.20 28.84 2.26
C ARG A 320 5.62 28.28 2.39
N ASP A 321 5.78 26.96 2.27
CA ASP A 321 7.09 26.31 2.39
C ASP A 321 8.04 26.77 1.24
N CYS A 322 7.54 27.02 0.03
CA CYS A 322 8.32 27.63 -1.06
C CYS A 322 8.82 29.05 -0.71
N LEU A 323 7.92 29.90 -0.19
CA LEU A 323 8.24 31.27 0.19
C LEU A 323 9.25 31.32 1.33
N ASP A 324 9.10 30.44 2.32
CA ASP A 324 10.03 30.33 3.44
C ASP A 324 11.45 30.01 2.96
N ILE A 325 11.60 29.12 1.97
CA ILE A 325 12.91 28.80 1.35
C ILE A 325 13.48 30.05 0.67
N ILE A 326 12.69 30.73 -0.16
CA ILE A 326 13.16 31.91 -0.91
C ILE A 326 13.52 33.07 0.03
N GLN A 327 12.74 33.30 1.07
CA GLN A 327 12.96 34.38 2.03
C GLN A 327 14.19 34.15 2.90
N GLN A 328 14.47 32.89 3.28
CA GLN A 328 15.69 32.55 4.02
C GLN A 328 16.94 32.69 3.13
N GLY A 329 16.82 32.44 1.82
CA GLY A 329 17.90 32.61 0.86
C GLY A 329 19.15 31.85 1.28
N GLU A 330 20.32 32.48 1.12
CA GLU A 330 21.62 31.88 1.48
C GLU A 330 21.80 31.55 2.97
N LYS A 331 20.94 32.08 3.85
CA LYS A 331 20.95 31.73 5.28
C LYS A 331 20.48 30.29 5.52
N LEU A 332 19.72 29.71 4.58
CA LEU A 332 19.28 28.34 4.65
C LEU A 332 20.42 27.40 4.23
N SER A 333 20.77 26.45 5.11
CA SER A 333 21.76 25.43 4.79
C SER A 333 21.32 24.65 3.54
N LYS A 334 22.24 24.41 2.58
CA LYS A 334 21.95 23.73 1.32
C LYS A 334 20.85 24.42 0.48
N PHE A 335 20.72 25.76 0.59
CA PHE A 335 19.77 26.56 -0.20
C PHE A 335 19.72 26.18 -1.68
N GLN A 336 20.89 26.00 -2.32
CA GLN A 336 20.97 25.60 -3.73
C GLN A 336 20.21 24.29 -4.03
N ASN A 337 20.32 23.28 -3.16
CA ASN A 337 19.60 22.02 -3.34
C ASN A 337 18.09 22.23 -3.24
N HIS A 338 17.64 23.05 -2.28
CA HIS A 338 16.23 23.39 -2.11
C HIS A 338 15.68 24.16 -3.32
N ALA A 339 16.43 25.15 -3.81
CA ALA A 339 16.09 25.92 -5.00
C ALA A 339 16.00 25.04 -6.25
N GLU A 340 16.94 24.10 -6.43
CA GLU A 340 16.90 23.13 -7.53
C GLU A 340 15.67 22.21 -7.47
N GLN A 341 15.27 21.76 -6.28
CA GLN A 341 14.02 21.00 -6.13
C GLN A 341 12.79 21.86 -6.47
N LEU A 342 12.73 23.10 -5.99
CA LEU A 342 11.63 24.01 -6.34
C LEU A 342 11.54 24.23 -7.85
N VAL A 343 12.65 24.55 -8.51
CA VAL A 343 12.68 24.73 -9.97
C VAL A 343 12.24 23.45 -10.69
N SER A 344 12.77 22.29 -10.29
CA SER A 344 12.40 20.98 -10.87
C SER A 344 10.90 20.69 -10.73
N PHE A 345 10.30 21.05 -9.59
CA PHE A 345 8.87 20.89 -9.34
C PHE A 345 8.03 21.78 -10.27
N PHE A 346 8.32 23.08 -10.33
CA PHE A 346 7.58 24.02 -11.18
C PHE A 346 7.73 23.72 -12.68
N LEU A 347 8.92 23.29 -13.14
CA LEU A 347 9.10 22.82 -14.52
C LEU A 347 8.22 21.61 -14.85
N SER A 348 7.94 20.75 -13.87
CA SER A 348 7.08 19.58 -14.07
C SER A 348 5.59 19.93 -14.00
N LEU A 349 5.22 20.95 -13.22
CA LEU A 349 3.88 21.52 -13.24
C LEU A 349 3.54 22.19 -14.57
N ASP A 350 4.51 22.91 -15.16
CA ASP A 350 4.35 23.56 -16.46
C ASP A 350 4.00 22.56 -17.58
N GLN A 351 4.60 21.36 -17.53
CA GLN A 351 4.25 20.28 -18.45
C GLN A 351 2.78 19.85 -18.36
N ILE A 352 2.11 20.03 -17.22
CA ILE A 352 0.68 19.75 -17.07
C ILE A 352 -0.13 20.81 -17.79
N VAL A 353 0.23 22.08 -17.63
CA VAL A 353 -0.41 23.21 -18.32
C VAL A 353 -0.35 22.99 -19.83
N VAL A 354 0.85 22.65 -20.34
CA VAL A 354 1.09 22.42 -21.77
C VAL A 354 0.37 21.18 -22.28
N CYS A 355 0.43 20.06 -21.57
CA CYS A 355 -0.10 18.78 -22.08
C CYS A 355 -1.59 18.59 -21.85
N LYS A 356 -2.17 19.17 -20.78
CA LYS A 356 -3.56 18.97 -20.37
C LYS A 356 -4.44 20.23 -20.43
N GLY A 357 -3.86 21.41 -20.62
CA GLY A 357 -4.60 22.68 -20.62
C GLY A 357 -5.07 23.14 -19.23
N GLU A 358 -4.50 22.58 -18.16
CA GLU A 358 -4.85 22.94 -16.78
C GLU A 358 -4.30 24.31 -16.39
N ILE A 359 -5.16 25.19 -15.88
CA ILE A 359 -4.77 26.56 -15.47
C ILE A 359 -4.45 26.68 -13.98
N TRP A 360 -4.88 25.71 -13.16
CA TRP A 360 -4.71 25.76 -11.72
C TRP A 360 -3.24 25.90 -11.27
N PRO A 361 -2.22 25.26 -11.90
CA PRO A 361 -0.85 25.40 -11.42
C PRO A 361 -0.35 26.83 -11.57
N LEU A 362 -0.73 27.50 -12.67
CA LEU A 362 -0.37 28.89 -12.92
C LEU A 362 -1.09 29.82 -11.94
N GLU A 363 -2.40 29.68 -11.80
CA GLU A 363 -3.24 30.59 -11.00
C GLU A 363 -3.05 30.41 -9.49
N ARG A 364 -2.83 29.18 -9.02
CA ARG A 364 -2.85 28.83 -7.59
C ARG A 364 -1.47 28.66 -6.97
N LEU A 365 -0.44 28.37 -7.76
CA LEU A 365 0.93 28.20 -7.28
C LEU A 365 1.90 29.22 -7.88
N ALA A 366 2.08 29.22 -9.20
CA ALA A 366 3.17 29.96 -9.84
C ALA A 366 3.00 31.48 -9.72
N LYS A 367 1.82 32.02 -10.08
CA LYS A 367 1.55 33.46 -10.00
C LYS A 367 1.68 33.99 -8.56
N PRO A 368 1.02 33.39 -7.53
CA PRO A 368 1.19 33.82 -6.14
C PRO A 368 2.64 33.75 -5.65
N LEU A 369 3.41 32.72 -6.05
CA LEU A 369 4.81 32.59 -5.67
C LEU A 369 5.65 33.75 -6.20
N VAL A 370 5.50 34.09 -7.49
CA VAL A 370 6.25 35.19 -8.11
C VAL A 370 5.88 36.53 -7.47
N GLU A 371 4.58 36.80 -7.30
CA GLU A 371 4.09 38.06 -6.70
C GLU A 371 4.63 38.25 -5.28
N GLN A 372 4.64 37.19 -4.47
CA GLN A 372 5.03 37.26 -3.05
C GLN A 372 6.55 37.14 -2.83
N SER A 373 7.29 36.52 -3.75
CA SER A 373 8.76 36.41 -3.65
C SER A 373 9.51 37.62 -4.21
N LEU A 374 8.89 38.41 -5.09
CA LEU A 374 9.54 39.55 -5.77
C LEU A 374 10.24 40.55 -4.82
N PRO A 375 9.68 40.91 -3.65
CA PRO A 375 10.37 41.80 -2.70
C PRO A 375 11.67 41.19 -2.15
N ALA A 376 11.66 39.90 -1.81
CA ALA A 376 12.82 39.20 -1.27
C ALA A 376 13.93 39.05 -2.33
N ILE A 377 13.56 38.70 -3.56
CA ILE A 377 14.50 38.58 -4.67
C ILE A 377 15.16 39.94 -4.98
N LYS A 378 14.38 41.02 -5.03
CA LYS A 378 14.91 42.38 -5.24
C LYS A 378 15.89 42.80 -4.15
N PHE A 379 15.68 42.36 -2.91
CA PHE A 379 16.60 42.64 -1.81
C PHE A 379 17.93 41.90 -1.97
N MET A 380 17.89 40.61 -2.33
CA MET A 380 19.11 39.81 -2.59
C MET A 380 19.95 40.42 -3.71
N VAL A 381 19.35 40.74 -4.87
CA VAL A 381 20.06 41.32 -6.02
C VAL A 381 20.70 42.67 -5.69
N ARG A 382 20.04 43.51 -4.86
CA ARG A 382 20.61 44.80 -4.44
C ARG A 382 21.81 44.65 -3.51
N SER A 383 21.82 43.57 -2.71
CA SER A 383 22.92 43.26 -1.78
C SER A 383 24.20 42.89 -2.52
N ASP A 384 24.08 42.20 -3.66
CA ASP A 384 25.20 41.78 -4.50
C ASP A 384 25.80 42.93 -5.33
N THR A 385 25.01 43.97 -5.61
CA THR A 385 25.45 45.17 -6.37
C THR A 385 26.09 46.28 -5.52
N GLN A 386 26.30 46.05 -4.22
CA GLN A 386 26.92 47.03 -3.31
C GLN A 386 28.44 46.88 -3.11
N PHE A 387 29.14 46.18 -4.01
CA PHE A 387 30.61 46.13 -4.04
C PHE A 387 31.20 46.91 -5.22
#